data_AF-A0A850NQ38-F1
#
_entry.id   AF-A0A850NQ38-F1
#
_cell.length_a   1.000
_cell.length_b   1.000
_cell.length_c   1.000
_cell.angle_alpha   90.00
_cell.angle_beta   90.00
_cell.angle_gamma   90.00
#
_symmetry.space_group_name_H-M   'P 1'
#
loop_
_entity.id
_entity.type
_entity.pdbx_description
1 polymer ?
#
loop_
_entity_poly.entity_id
_entity_poly.type
_entity_poly.pdbx_seq_one_letter_code
_entity_poly.pdbx_strand_id
1 'polypeptide(L)'
;VRMVLPSNEAVLSAVQAGDGVAALSEHVAAAALAAGLVASVDFELPARRFHMLRHRERYRTRAAEAFAASLGEVQLSSSMSQ
;
A
#
# COMPACT_ATOMS: atom_id res chain seq x y z
N VAL A 1 3.36 -5.23 23.25
CA VAL A 1 3.73 -5.38 21.83
C VAL A 1 5.02 -6.19 21.76
N ARG A 2 5.08 -7.25 20.94
CA ARG A 2 6.25 -8.16 20.86
C ARG A 2 7.32 -7.69 19.87
N MET A 3 6.91 -6.97 18.81
CA MET A 3 7.82 -6.48 17.77
C MET A 3 7.26 -5.20 17.15
N VAL A 4 8.12 -4.22 16.89
CA VAL A 4 7.84 -3.01 16.11
C VAL A 4 9.02 -2.80 15.17
N LEU A 5 8.75 -2.62 13.89
CA LEU A 5 9.77 -2.46 12.85
C LEU A 5 9.62 -1.09 12.18
N PRO A 6 10.72 -0.51 11.70
CA PRO A 6 10.75 0.90 11.29
C PRO A 6 10.12 1.16 9.91
N SER A 7 9.90 0.12 9.09
CA SER A 7 9.32 0.26 7.75
C SER A 7 8.58 -1.00 7.28
N ASN A 8 7.82 -0.87 6.19
CA ASN A 8 7.11 -1.99 5.58
C ASN A 8 8.07 -3.05 5.02
N GLU A 9 9.21 -2.63 4.50
CA GLU A 9 10.25 -3.52 3.97
C GLU A 9 10.90 -4.31 5.10
N ALA A 10 11.17 -3.68 6.25
CA ALA A 10 11.66 -4.39 7.42
C ALA A 10 10.66 -5.44 7.91
N VAL A 11 9.35 -5.12 7.91
CA VAL A 11 8.29 -6.08 8.21
C VAL A 11 8.27 -7.22 7.19
N LEU A 12 8.39 -6.93 5.89
CA LEU A 12 8.42 -7.95 4.85
C LEU A 12 9.63 -8.88 5.02
N SER A 13 10.81 -8.34 5.34
CA SER A 13 12.01 -9.15 5.62
C SER A 13 11.83 -10.08 6.81
N ALA A 14 11.18 -9.62 7.88
CA ALA A 14 10.86 -10.46 9.04
C ALA A 14 9.88 -11.59 8.67
N VAL A 15 8.86 -11.30 7.85
CA VAL A 15 7.93 -12.32 7.35
C VAL A 15 8.66 -13.37 6.49
N GLN A 16 9.55 -12.95 5.59
CA GLN A 16 10.37 -13.86 4.79
C GLN A 16 11.28 -14.75 5.66
N ALA A 17 11.77 -14.22 6.78
CA ALA A 17 12.56 -14.98 7.76
C ALA A 17 11.73 -15.94 8.62
N GLY A 18 10.39 -15.91 8.50
CA GLY A 18 9.48 -16.77 9.26
C GLY A 18 9.05 -16.19 10.61
N ASP A 19 9.28 -14.90 10.87
CA ASP A 19 8.94 -14.26 12.16
C ASP A 19 7.44 -13.93 12.32
N GLY A 20 6.59 -14.36 11.37
CA GLY A 20 5.13 -14.29 11.48
C GLY A 20 4.42 -13.91 10.20
N VAL A 21 3.24 -13.31 10.34
CA VAL A 21 2.37 -12.84 9.25
C VAL A 21 2.12 -11.35 9.43
N ALA A 22 2.03 -10.60 8.32
CA ALA A 22 1.80 -9.17 8.35
C ALA A 22 0.79 -8.70 7.29
N ALA A 23 0.04 -7.64 7.60
CA ALA A 23 -0.77 -6.91 6.63
C ALA A 23 0.08 -5.81 5.98
N LEU A 24 0.44 -6.01 4.71
CA LEU A 24 1.29 -5.10 3.94
C LEU A 24 0.59 -4.62 2.67
N SER A 25 1.05 -3.50 2.11
CA SER A 25 0.64 -3.08 0.77
C SER A 25 1.10 -4.11 -0.26
N GLU A 26 0.24 -4.43 -1.22
CA GLU A 26 0.57 -5.31 -2.34
C GLU A 26 1.82 -4.80 -3.09
N HIS A 27 1.97 -3.48 -3.24
CA HIS A 27 3.14 -2.89 -3.90
C HIS A 27 4.47 -3.30 -3.23
N VAL A 28 4.50 -3.41 -1.90
CA VAL A 28 5.70 -3.82 -1.16
C VAL A 28 5.93 -5.32 -1.27
N ALA A 29 4.85 -6.12 -1.23
CA ALA A 29 4.93 -7.58 -1.24
C ALA A 29 5.08 -8.20 -2.64
N ALA A 30 4.72 -7.48 -3.71
CA ALA A 30 4.59 -8.03 -5.07
C ALA A 30 5.83 -8.80 -5.55
N ALA A 31 7.03 -8.23 -5.35
CA ALA A 31 8.27 -8.90 -5.77
C ALA A 31 8.53 -10.19 -4.98
N ALA A 32 8.26 -10.19 -3.68
CA ALA A 32 8.46 -11.36 -2.82
C ALA A 32 7.41 -12.46 -3.10
N LEU A 33 6.17 -12.07 -3.40
CA LEU A 33 5.12 -12.98 -3.84
C LEU A 33 5.48 -13.62 -5.19
N ALA A 34 5.91 -12.82 -6.16
CA ALA A 34 6.32 -13.31 -7.48
C ALA A 34 7.54 -14.26 -7.39
N ALA A 35 8.45 -14.01 -6.44
CA ALA A 35 9.60 -14.88 -6.18
C ALA A 35 9.26 -16.11 -5.31
N GLY A 36 8.03 -16.24 -4.82
CA GLY A 36 7.63 -17.34 -3.92
C GLY A 36 8.27 -17.29 -2.53
N LEU A 37 8.83 -16.14 -2.13
CA LEU A 37 9.46 -15.95 -0.82
C LEU A 37 8.44 -15.75 0.30
N VAL A 38 7.24 -15.32 -0.05
CA VAL A 38 6.08 -15.22 0.84
C VAL A 38 4.84 -15.69 0.10
N ALA A 39 3.79 -16.01 0.84
CA ALA A 39 2.47 -16.35 0.31
C ALA A 39 1.42 -15.35 0.80
N SER A 40 0.41 -15.10 -0.02
CA SER A 40 -0.77 -14.35 0.39
C SER A 40 -1.65 -15.21 1.29
N VAL A 41 -2.22 -14.61 2.34
CA VAL A 41 -3.21 -15.25 3.20
C VAL A 41 -4.59 -14.77 2.77
N ASP A 42 -5.53 -15.70 2.63
CA ASP A 42 -6.93 -15.38 2.32
C ASP A 42 -7.60 -14.75 3.55
N PHE A 43 -7.43 -13.44 3.68
CA PHE A 43 -7.96 -12.65 4.78
C PHE A 43 -8.41 -11.28 4.27
N GLU A 44 -9.69 -10.97 4.44
CA GLU A 44 -10.26 -9.70 4.02
C GLU A 44 -9.79 -8.55 4.94
N LEU A 45 -9.15 -7.55 4.34
CA LEU A 45 -8.80 -6.31 5.02
C LEU A 45 -9.76 -5.19 4.62
N PRO A 46 -10.15 -4.30 5.56
CA PRO A 46 -10.96 -3.15 5.21
C PRO A 46 -10.22 -2.24 4.23
N ALA A 47 -10.96 -1.61 3.31
CA ALA A 47 -10.39 -0.70 2.32
C ALA A 47 -9.61 0.44 3.00
N ARG A 48 -8.35 0.61 2.59
CA ARG A 48 -7.48 1.68 3.08
C ARG A 48 -7.86 3.00 2.40
N ARG A 49 -8.41 3.93 3.17
CA ARG A 49 -8.66 5.30 2.70
C ARG A 49 -7.35 6.08 2.64
N PHE A 50 -7.02 6.62 1.46
CA PHE A 50 -5.91 7.53 1.27
C PHE A 50 -6.41 8.97 1.21
N HIS A 51 -5.61 9.89 1.73
CA HIS A 51 -5.94 11.31 1.77
C HIS A 51 -4.77 12.12 1.20
N MET A 52 -5.07 13.03 0.27
CA MET A 52 -4.09 14.00 -0.20
C MET A 52 -4.06 15.20 0.75
N LEU A 53 -2.90 15.45 1.37
CA LEU A 53 -2.69 16.62 2.23
C LEU A 53 -1.94 17.71 1.46
N ARG A 54 -2.26 18.97 1.77
CA ARG A 54 -1.54 20.13 1.23
C ARG A 54 -1.24 21.13 2.33
N HIS A 55 -0.11 21.84 2.20
CA HIS A 55 0.17 22.99 3.05
C HIS A 55 -0.68 24.19 2.60
N ARG A 56 -1.41 24.80 3.52
CA ARG A 56 -2.35 25.89 3.22
C ARG A 56 -1.67 27.12 2.61
N GLU A 57 -0.46 27.44 3.08
CA GLU A 57 0.26 28.67 2.73
C GLU A 57 1.20 28.51 1.53
N ARG A 58 1.38 27.28 1.02
CA ARG A 58 2.20 27.08 -0.19
C ARG A 58 1.36 27.34 -1.44
N TYR A 59 1.91 28.16 -2.32
CA TYR A 59 1.38 28.36 -3.67
C TYR A 59 1.29 27.04 -4.43
N ARG A 60 0.22 26.84 -5.22
CA ARG A 60 0.04 25.65 -6.05
C ARG A 60 0.76 25.83 -7.36
N THR A 61 1.76 24.99 -7.61
CA THR A 61 2.42 24.94 -8.91
C THR A 61 1.53 24.20 -9.92
N ARG A 62 1.72 24.47 -11.21
CA ARG A 62 1.07 23.69 -12.28
C ARG A 62 1.34 22.20 -12.17
N ALA A 63 2.55 21.82 -11.73
CA ALA A 63 2.91 20.43 -11.48
C ALA A 63 2.07 19.80 -10.34
N ALA A 64 1.84 20.54 -9.25
CA ALA A 64 1.01 20.06 -8.15
C ALA A 64 -0.47 19.92 -8.54
N GLU A 65 -0.97 20.80 -9.41
CA GLU A 65 -2.33 20.71 -9.96
C GLU A 65 -2.47 19.52 -10.92
N ALA A 66 -1.52 19.34 -11.82
CA ALA A 66 -1.49 18.19 -12.73
C ALA A 66 -1.41 16.87 -11.97
N PHE A 67 -0.57 16.79 -10.92
CA PHE A 67 -0.50 15.61 -10.06
C PHE A 67 -1.83 15.35 -9.34
N ALA A 68 -2.45 16.36 -8.74
CA ALA A 68 -3.75 16.21 -8.10
C ALA A 68 -4.84 15.73 -9.08
N ALA A 69 -4.83 16.22 -10.33
CA ALA A 69 -5.74 15.76 -11.37
C ALA A 69 -5.48 14.30 -11.76
N SER A 70 -4.21 13.87 -11.86
CA SER A 70 -3.86 12.46 -12.16
C SER A 70 -4.28 11.47 -11.06
N LEU A 71 -4.48 11.93 -9.83
CA LEU A 71 -4.98 11.10 -8.73
C LEU A 71 -6.52 10.97 -8.74
N GLY A 72 -7.21 11.74 -9.59
CA GLY A 72 -8.66 11.87 -9.67
C GLY A 72 -9.37 10.88 -10.60
N GLU A 73 -8.65 9.91 -11.18
CA GLU A 73 -9.23 8.74 -11.86
C GLU A 73 -8.84 7.48 -11.10
N VAL A 74 -9.45 7.26 -9.94
CA VAL A 74 -9.38 5.94 -9.29
C VAL A 74 -10.45 5.09 -9.94
N GLN A 75 -10.02 4.21 -10.85
CA GLN A 75 -10.84 3.14 -11.40
C GLN A 75 -11.41 2.34 -10.22
N LEU A 76 -12.70 2.57 -9.92
CA LEU A 76 -13.48 1.62 -9.15
C LEU A 76 -13.54 0.37 -10.02
N SER A 77 -12.65 -0.59 -9.78
CA SER A 77 -12.83 -1.95 -10.27
C SER A 77 -14.12 -2.45 -9.64
N SER A 78 -15.23 -2.17 -10.32
CA SER A 78 -16.51 -2.81 -10.05
C SER A 78 -16.25 -4.28 -10.29
N SER A 79 -16.27 -5.04 -9.20
CA SER A 79 -16.29 -6.50 -9.22
C SER A 79 -17.46 -6.92 -10.12
N MET A 80 -17.13 -7.28 -11.37
CA MET A 80 -17.99 -8.13 -12.17
C MET A 80 -17.96 -9.52 -11.53
N SER A 81 -18.98 -9.79 -10.71
CA SER A 81 -19.47 -11.15 -10.50
C SER A 81 -20.95 -11.13 -10.89
N GLN A 82 -21.22 -11.48 -12.15
CA GLN A 82 -22.39 -12.28 -12.48
C GLN A 82 -21.94 -13.74 -12.49
#